data_AF-A0A6H9L3E6-F1
#
_entry.id   AF-A0A6H9L3E6-F1
#
_cell.length_a   1.000
_cell.length_b   1.000
_cell.length_c   1.000
_cell.angle_alpha   90.00
_cell.angle_beta   90.00
_cell.angle_gamma   90.00
#
_symmetry.space_group_name_H-M   'P 1'
#
loop_
_entity.id
_entity.type
_entity.pdbx_description
1 polymer ?
#
loop_
_entity_poly.entity_id
_entity_poly.type
_entity_poly.pdbx_seq_one_letter_code
_entity_poly.pdbx_strand_id
1 'polypeptide(L)'
;MEVMIKMVEALGILLAVATTFFIARPFFKTKQVELNFNSTNKVDELVARKTELYSAIKDIEFDREMGKLSDDDYVGLRDSYKAEAAQVIQQIEQIKNGKKRKKNKGAKASSQEKFCHECGDKIAADDKFCMNCGTKQHSS
;
A
#
# COMPACT_ATOMS: atom_id res chain seq x y z
N MET A 1 31.22 -17.35 44.18
CA MET A 1 29.95 -16.61 44.39
C MET A 1 29.91 -15.35 43.53
N GLU A 2 30.95 -14.52 43.56
CA GLU A 2 31.06 -13.28 42.76
C GLU A 2 30.92 -13.49 41.23
N VAL A 3 31.53 -14.56 40.69
CA VAL A 3 31.45 -14.87 39.24
C VAL A 3 30.01 -15.18 38.82
N MET A 4 29.26 -15.89 39.66
CA MET A 4 27.86 -16.26 39.38
C MET A 4 26.95 -15.03 39.39
N ILE A 5 27.22 -14.07 40.28
CA ILE A 5 26.48 -12.79 40.35
C ILE A 5 26.72 -11.97 39.08
N LYS A 6 27.98 -11.84 38.64
CA LYS A 6 28.33 -11.11 37.40
C LYS A 6 27.70 -11.72 36.15
N MET A 7 27.56 -13.04 36.08
CA MET A 7 26.91 -13.73 34.96
C MET A 7 25.41 -13.45 34.87
N VAL A 8 24.72 -13.39 36.02
CA VAL A 8 23.28 -13.07 36.08
C VAL A 8 23.03 -11.61 35.68
N GLU A 9 23.86 -10.68 36.16
CA GLU A 9 23.79 -9.26 35.77
C GLU A 9 24.01 -9.07 34.26
N ALA A 10 25.02 -9.72 33.69
CA ALA A 10 25.31 -9.65 32.25
C ALA A 10 24.14 -10.18 31.40
N LEU A 11 23.52 -11.28 31.82
CA LEU A 11 22.35 -11.85 31.13
C LEU A 11 21.15 -10.90 31.19
N GLY A 12 20.90 -10.27 32.35
CA GLY A 12 19.82 -9.31 32.52
C GLY A 12 19.97 -8.07 31.62
N ILE A 13 21.18 -7.51 31.55
CA ILE A 13 21.48 -6.36 30.68
C ILE A 13 21.29 -6.72 29.20
N LEU A 14 21.76 -7.90 28.79
CA LEU A 14 21.64 -8.36 27.40
C LEU A 14 20.17 -8.51 26.97
N LEU A 15 19.32 -9.06 27.85
CA LEU A 15 17.88 -9.18 27.61
C LEU A 15 17.21 -7.80 27.53
N ALA A 16 17.54 -6.87 28.43
CA ALA A 16 16.99 -5.51 28.42
C ALA A 16 17.36 -4.73 27.15
N VAL A 17 18.59 -4.87 26.67
CA VAL A 17 19.03 -4.27 25.40
C VAL A 17 18.31 -4.90 24.21
N ALA A 18 18.15 -6.24 24.20
CA ALA A 18 17.47 -6.94 23.12
C ALA A 18 15.99 -6.54 23.00
N THR A 19 15.27 -6.44 24.12
CA THR A 19 13.86 -6.02 24.12
C THR A 19 13.72 -4.56 23.71
N THR A 20 14.57 -3.67 24.24
CA THR A 20 14.61 -2.25 23.84
C THR A 20 14.89 -2.10 22.34
N PHE A 21 15.85 -2.86 21.81
CA PHE A 21 16.16 -2.85 20.39
C PHE A 21 15.00 -3.39 19.54
N PHE A 22 14.34 -4.47 19.98
CA PHE A 22 13.17 -5.03 19.28
C PHE A 22 12.02 -4.03 19.19
N ILE A 23 11.76 -3.29 20.27
CA ILE A 23 10.72 -2.26 20.35
C ILE A 23 11.13 -0.97 19.62
N ALA A 24 12.41 -0.59 19.62
CA ALA A 24 12.91 0.59 18.90
C ALA A 24 13.05 0.37 17.38
N ARG A 25 13.23 -0.89 16.94
CA ARG A 25 13.34 -1.28 15.53
C ARG A 25 12.19 -0.80 14.64
N PRO A 26 10.89 -0.84 15.03
CA PRO A 26 9.82 -0.25 14.22
C PRO A 26 9.92 1.28 14.10
N PHE A 27 10.51 1.96 15.09
CA PHE A 27 10.61 3.42 15.10
C PHE A 27 11.69 3.94 14.14
N PHE A 28 12.79 3.20 13.98
CA PHE A 28 13.90 3.57 13.09
C PHE A 28 13.68 3.22 11.60
N LYS A 29 12.58 2.55 11.25
CA LYS A 29 12.20 2.27 9.85
C LYS A 29 11.45 3.42 9.16
N THR A 30 11.35 4.59 9.80
CA THR A 30 10.76 5.81 9.24
C THR A 30 11.79 6.61 8.43
N LYS A 31 12.12 6.15 7.22
CA LYS A 31 12.90 6.95 6.24
C LYS A 31 12.21 7.14 4.88
N GLN A 32 10.89 6.98 4.81
CA GLN A 32 10.07 7.11 3.58
C GLN A 32 8.70 7.81 3.84
N VAL A 33 8.62 8.72 4.82
CA VAL A 33 7.34 9.35 5.24
C VAL A 33 7.09 10.72 4.60
N GLU A 34 7.99 11.30 3.81
CA GLU A 34 7.72 12.61 3.19
C GLU A 34 6.87 12.56 1.90
N LEU A 35 6.73 11.41 1.24
CA LEU A 35 5.94 11.32 -0.02
C LEU A 35 4.57 10.65 0.14
N ASN A 36 4.34 9.93 1.24
CA ASN A 36 3.12 9.15 1.45
C ASN A 36 2.04 9.87 2.26
N PHE A 37 2.39 10.84 3.11
CA PHE A 37 1.40 11.54 3.94
C PHE A 37 0.44 12.40 3.10
N ASN A 38 0.99 13.18 2.17
CA ASN A 38 0.21 14.08 1.33
C ASN A 38 -0.63 13.31 0.29
N SER A 39 -0.07 12.23 -0.27
CA SER A 39 -0.79 11.39 -1.24
C SER A 39 -1.84 10.47 -0.61
N THR A 40 -1.78 10.21 0.70
CA THR A 40 -2.83 9.47 1.42
C THR A 40 -3.96 10.42 1.80
N ASN A 41 -3.63 11.58 2.40
CA ASN A 41 -4.60 12.67 2.61
C ASN A 41 -5.38 13.02 1.34
N LYS A 42 -4.70 13.19 0.20
CA LYS A 42 -5.37 13.53 -1.06
C LYS A 42 -6.30 12.43 -1.59
N VAL A 43 -5.98 11.15 -1.36
CA VAL A 43 -6.87 10.05 -1.75
C VAL A 43 -8.07 10.01 -0.82
N ASP A 44 -7.86 10.22 0.47
CA ASP A 44 -8.92 10.22 1.47
C ASP A 44 -9.91 11.38 1.25
N GLU A 45 -9.39 12.57 0.89
CA GLU A 45 -10.20 13.72 0.47
C GLU A 45 -11.07 13.41 -0.76
N LEU A 46 -10.48 12.81 -1.80
CA LEU A 46 -11.23 12.41 -3.00
C LEU A 46 -12.28 11.33 -2.70
N VAL A 47 -12.00 10.42 -1.76
CA VAL A 47 -12.97 9.41 -1.32
C VAL A 47 -14.12 10.05 -0.56
N ALA A 48 -13.86 11.06 0.26
CA ALA A 48 -14.90 11.84 0.92
C ALA A 48 -15.79 12.54 -0.12
N ARG A 49 -15.19 13.21 -1.12
CA ARG A 49 -15.95 13.86 -2.21
C ARG A 49 -16.81 12.89 -3.01
N LYS A 50 -16.29 11.69 -3.31
CA LYS A 50 -17.07 10.62 -3.95
C LYS A 50 -18.29 10.24 -3.10
N THR A 51 -18.11 10.13 -1.78
CA THR A 51 -19.17 9.74 -0.86
C THR A 51 -20.26 10.81 -0.78
N GLU A 52 -19.86 12.09 -0.78
CA GLU A 52 -20.78 13.24 -0.85
C GLU A 52 -21.62 13.21 -2.14
N LEU A 53 -20.99 13.02 -3.31
CA LEU A 53 -21.70 12.91 -4.59
C LEU A 53 -22.67 11.74 -4.63
N TYR A 54 -22.31 10.62 -4.02
CA TYR A 54 -23.20 9.46 -3.93
C TYR A 54 -24.38 9.70 -3.00
N SER A 55 -24.19 10.46 -1.92
CA SER A 55 -25.29 10.90 -1.07
C SER A 55 -26.21 11.84 -1.84
N ALA A 56 -25.66 12.84 -2.54
CA ALA A 56 -26.42 13.78 -3.34
C ALA A 56 -27.29 13.08 -4.39
N ILE A 57 -26.76 12.05 -5.07
CA ILE A 57 -27.54 11.24 -6.03
C ILE A 57 -28.72 10.54 -5.34
N LYS A 58 -28.52 10.00 -4.13
CA LYS A 58 -29.60 9.34 -3.37
C LYS A 58 -30.65 10.33 -2.91
N ASP A 59 -30.22 11.51 -2.48
CA ASP A 59 -31.12 12.55 -1.98
C ASP A 59 -32.05 13.06 -3.10
N ILE A 60 -31.51 13.30 -4.31
CA ILE A 60 -32.34 13.70 -5.45
C ILE A 60 -33.24 12.59 -5.98
N GLU A 61 -32.84 11.33 -5.82
CA GLU A 61 -33.66 10.16 -6.17
C GLU A 61 -34.85 10.06 -5.23
N PHE A 62 -34.62 10.24 -3.93
CA PHE A 62 -35.66 10.32 -2.94
C PHE A 62 -36.60 11.51 -3.18
N ASP A 63 -36.07 12.69 -3.52
CA ASP A 63 -36.90 13.86 -3.85
C ASP A 63 -37.77 13.63 -5.09
N ARG A 64 -37.28 12.90 -6.10
CA ARG A 64 -38.07 12.50 -7.26
C ARG A 64 -39.15 11.48 -6.89
N GLU A 65 -38.84 10.48 -6.06
CA GLU A 65 -39.84 9.52 -5.56
C GLU A 65 -40.94 10.19 -4.72
N MET A 66 -40.60 11.25 -3.98
CA MET A 66 -41.57 12.08 -3.26
C MET A 66 -42.35 13.05 -4.16
N GLY A 67 -42.06 13.10 -5.46
CA GLY A 67 -42.69 14.02 -6.41
C GLY A 67 -42.28 15.48 -6.23
N LYS A 68 -41.18 15.78 -5.52
CA LYS A 68 -40.63 17.15 -5.39
C LYS A 68 -39.85 17.59 -6.63
N LEU A 69 -39.40 16.63 -7.45
CA LEU A 69 -38.60 16.86 -8.64
C LEU A 69 -39.28 16.23 -9.86
N SER A 70 -39.22 16.93 -11.01
CA SER A 70 -39.70 16.39 -12.28
C SER A 70 -38.73 15.34 -12.83
N ASP A 71 -39.21 14.46 -13.71
CA ASP A 71 -38.37 13.42 -14.31
C ASP A 71 -37.23 14.02 -15.16
N ASP A 72 -37.50 15.10 -15.89
CA ASP A 72 -36.52 15.78 -16.72
C ASP A 72 -35.42 16.46 -15.88
N ASP A 73 -35.82 17.18 -14.82
CA ASP A 73 -34.87 17.84 -13.91
C ASP A 73 -34.00 16.80 -13.18
N TYR A 74 -34.61 15.69 -12.75
CA TYR A 74 -33.87 14.59 -12.13
C TYR A 74 -32.82 14.01 -13.07
N VAL A 75 -33.17 13.74 -14.34
CA VAL A 75 -32.24 13.14 -15.29
C VAL A 75 -31.02 14.04 -15.48
N GLY A 76 -31.24 15.35 -15.65
CA GLY A 76 -30.18 16.34 -15.76
C GLY A 76 -29.26 16.36 -14.53
N LEU A 77 -29.83 16.48 -13.33
CA LEU A 77 -29.04 16.52 -12.09
C LEU A 77 -28.28 15.22 -11.86
N ARG A 78 -28.95 14.06 -11.98
CA ARG A 78 -28.33 12.75 -11.81
C ARG A 78 -27.14 12.55 -12.75
N ASP A 79 -27.28 12.93 -14.01
CA ASP A 79 -26.24 12.71 -15.01
C ASP A 79 -25.04 13.62 -14.77
N SER A 80 -25.25 14.86 -14.30
CA SER A 80 -24.17 15.75 -13.88
C SER A 80 -23.41 15.21 -12.66
N TYR A 81 -24.09 14.75 -11.60
CA TYR A 81 -23.43 14.15 -10.44
C TYR A 81 -22.70 12.85 -10.77
N LYS A 82 -23.25 12.03 -11.67
CA LYS A 82 -22.57 10.83 -12.16
C LYS A 82 -21.30 11.18 -12.93
N ALA A 83 -21.33 12.21 -13.77
CA ALA A 83 -20.16 12.67 -14.49
C ALA A 83 -19.07 13.17 -13.54
N GLU A 84 -19.43 13.96 -12.52
CA GLU A 84 -18.48 14.41 -11.50
C GLU A 84 -17.88 13.24 -10.71
N ALA A 85 -18.72 12.29 -10.29
CA ALA A 85 -18.25 11.11 -9.55
C ALA A 85 -17.29 10.25 -10.38
N ALA A 86 -17.54 10.11 -11.70
CA ALA A 86 -16.64 9.42 -12.59
C ALA A 86 -15.25 10.08 -12.66
N GLN A 87 -15.20 11.41 -12.70
CA GLN A 87 -13.93 12.16 -12.69
C GLN A 87 -13.16 11.96 -11.38
N VAL A 88 -13.85 12.03 -10.23
CA VAL A 88 -13.23 11.80 -8.91
C VAL A 88 -12.64 10.40 -8.81
N ILE A 89 -13.37 9.38 -9.30
CA ILE A 89 -12.89 7.99 -9.30
C ILE A 89 -11.63 7.85 -10.17
N GLN A 90 -11.61 8.47 -11.35
CA GLN A 90 -10.42 8.46 -12.22
C GLN A 90 -9.21 9.09 -11.52
N GLN A 91 -9.38 10.20 -10.81
CA GLN A 91 -8.29 10.83 -10.05
C GLN A 91 -7.74 9.91 -8.96
N ILE A 92 -8.62 9.21 -8.23
CA ILE A 92 -8.23 8.23 -7.22
C ILE A 92 -7.39 7.11 -7.85
N GLU A 93 -7.83 6.58 -8.99
CA GLU A 93 -7.11 5.52 -9.70
C GLU A 93 -5.74 5.96 -10.20
N GLN A 94 -5.64 7.17 -10.76
CA GLN A 94 -4.37 7.74 -11.21
C GLN A 94 -3.37 7.85 -10.05
N ILE A 95 -3.79 8.33 -8.88
CA ILE A 95 -2.92 8.43 -7.70
C ILE A 95 -2.52 7.03 -7.21
N LYS A 96 -3.47 6.08 -7.15
CA LYS A 96 -3.19 4.69 -6.75
C LYS A 96 -2.22 4.00 -7.71
N ASN A 97 -2.39 4.19 -9.01
CA ASN A 97 -1.53 3.62 -10.05
C ASN A 97 -0.14 4.28 -10.08
N GLY A 98 -0.06 5.58 -9.81
CA GLY A 98 1.20 6.30 -9.60
C GLY A 98 2.01 5.74 -8.43
N LYS A 99 1.36 5.43 -7.30
CA LYS A 99 1.99 4.76 -6.14
C LYS A 99 2.49 3.36 -6.50
N LYS A 100 1.69 2.55 -7.22
CA LYS A 100 2.10 1.21 -7.69
C LYS A 100 3.33 1.26 -8.61
N ARG A 101 3.38 2.21 -9.54
CA ARG A 101 4.52 2.40 -10.45
C ARG A 101 5.80 2.82 -9.74
N LYS A 102 5.73 3.70 -8.72
CA LYS A 102 6.90 4.09 -7.91
C LYS A 102 7.45 2.91 -7.09
N LYS A 103 6.58 2.07 -6.52
CA LYS A 103 6.98 0.85 -5.80
C LYS A 103 7.75 -0.14 -6.69
N ASN A 104 7.30 -0.30 -7.94
CA ASN A 104 7.97 -1.20 -8.90
C ASN A 104 9.28 -0.62 -9.47
N LYS A 105 9.42 0.71 -9.57
CA LYS A 105 10.67 1.34 -10.04
C LYS A 105 11.80 1.29 -9.01
N GLY A 106 11.49 1.23 -7.70
CA GLY A 106 12.49 0.99 -6.65
C GLY A 106 13.07 -0.42 -6.63
N ALA A 107 12.44 -1.38 -7.32
CA ALA A 107 12.88 -2.78 -7.43
C ALA A 107 13.53 -3.11 -8.78
N LYS A 108 13.66 -2.13 -9.70
CA LYS A 108 14.16 -2.33 -11.08
C LYS A 108 15.50 -1.65 -11.36
N ALA A 109 16.31 -1.43 -10.34
CA ALA A 109 17.72 -1.07 -10.51
C ALA A 109 18.58 -2.25 -10.03
N SER A 110 19.10 -3.01 -11.00
CA SER A 110 19.97 -4.20 -10.87
C SER A 110 19.31 -5.52 -10.42
N SER A 111 18.82 -6.30 -11.37
CA SER A 111 18.84 -7.76 -11.24
C SER A 111 19.06 -8.36 -12.62
N GLN A 112 20.22 -8.99 -12.82
CA GLN A 112 20.46 -9.86 -13.97
C GLN A 112 19.53 -11.07 -13.83
N GLU A 113 18.54 -11.20 -14.70
CA GLU A 113 17.61 -12.34 -14.67
C GLU A 113 18.40 -13.62 -15.04
N LYS A 114 18.51 -14.58 -14.10
CA LYS A 114 19.07 -15.93 -14.34
C LYS A 114 17.90 -16.91 -14.53
N PHE A 115 18.12 -17.98 -15.29
CA PHE A 115 17.10 -19.02 -15.50
C PHE A 115 17.50 -20.32 -14.79
N CYS A 116 16.52 -21.05 -14.27
CA CYS A 116 16.73 -22.36 -13.68
C CYS A 116 17.24 -23.33 -14.75
N HIS A 117 18.36 -24.00 -14.49
CA HIS A 117 18.90 -25.01 -15.40
C HIS A 117 18.08 -26.32 -15.43
N GLU A 118 17.28 -26.58 -14.39
CA GLU A 118 16.45 -27.80 -14.30
C GLU A 118 15.03 -27.59 -14.85
N CYS A 119 14.32 -26.52 -14.43
CA CYS A 119 12.90 -26.33 -14.79
C CYS A 119 12.64 -25.19 -15.77
N GLY A 120 13.65 -24.37 -16.09
CA GLY A 120 13.52 -23.24 -17.02
C GLY A 120 12.84 -21.99 -16.45
N ASP A 121 12.45 -21.98 -15.18
CA ASP A 121 11.82 -20.80 -14.58
C ASP A 121 12.79 -19.64 -14.35
N LYS A 122 12.23 -18.43 -14.30
CA LYS A 122 12.96 -17.20 -13.99
C LYS A 122 13.32 -17.16 -12.51
N ILE A 123 14.60 -16.91 -12.21
CA ILE A 123 15.15 -16.84 -10.86
C ILE A 123 15.91 -15.52 -10.67
N ALA A 124 15.83 -14.91 -9.48
CA ALA A 124 16.62 -13.71 -9.17
C ALA A 124 18.12 -14.05 -9.05
N ALA A 125 19.00 -13.10 -9.38
CA ALA A 125 20.45 -13.33 -9.41
C ALA A 125 21.05 -13.80 -8.07
N ASP A 126 20.40 -13.46 -6.96
CA ASP A 126 20.78 -13.71 -5.57
C ASP A 126 20.12 -14.95 -4.95
N ASP A 127 19.15 -15.55 -5.64
CA ASP A 127 18.46 -16.75 -5.16
C ASP A 127 19.35 -18.00 -5.30
N LYS A 128 19.68 -18.60 -4.16
CA LYS A 128 20.44 -19.87 -4.11
C LYS A 128 19.61 -21.09 -4.50
N PHE A 129 18.29 -20.97 -4.57
CA PHE A 129 17.34 -22.06 -4.85
C PHE A 129 16.20 -21.55 -5.72
N CYS A 130 15.72 -22.40 -6.63
CA CYS A 130 14.56 -22.10 -7.46
C CYS A 130 13.25 -22.14 -6.63
N MET A 131 12.44 -21.09 -6.71
CA MET A 131 11.12 -21.04 -6.05
C MET A 131 10.06 -21.96 -6.67
N ASN A 132 10.24 -22.41 -7.92
CA ASN A 132 9.29 -23.30 -8.58
C ASN A 132 9.64 -24.79 -8.39
N CYS A 133 10.92 -25.18 -8.56
CA CYS A 133 11.33 -26.59 -8.50
C CYS A 133 12.21 -26.96 -7.30
N GLY A 134 12.69 -25.99 -6.52
CA GLY A 134 13.53 -26.24 -5.34
C GLY A 134 15.01 -26.51 -5.61
N THR A 135 15.44 -26.59 -6.88
CA THR A 135 16.84 -26.88 -7.24
C THR A 135 17.78 -25.75 -6.84
N LYS A 136 18.92 -26.11 -6.23
CA LYS A 136 20.00 -25.18 -5.88
C LYS A 136 20.68 -24.60 -7.12
N GLN A 137 20.81 -23.28 -7.20
CA GLN A 137 21.50 -22.58 -8.29
C GLN A 137 22.92 -22.23 -7.85
N HIS A 138 23.90 -22.46 -8.73
CA HIS A 138 25.28 -22.06 -8.49
C HIS A 138 25.45 -20.57 -8.80
N SER A 139 25.75 -19.77 -7.76
CA SER A 139 26.08 -18.35 -7.90
C SER A 139 27.56 -18.21 -8.26
N SER A 140 27.88 -18.08 -9.55
CA SER A 140 29.10 -17.39 -9.99
C SER A 140 28.87 -15.89 -10.06
#